data_AF-A0A432UWY9-F1
#
_entry.id   AF-A0A432UWY9-F1
#
_cell.length_a   1.000
_cell.length_b   1.000
_cell.length_c   1.000
_cell.angle_alpha   90.00
_cell.angle_beta   90.00
_cell.angle_gamma   90.00
#
_symmetry.space_group_name_H-M   'P 1'
#
loop_
_entity.id
_entity.type
_entity.pdbx_description
1 polymer ?
#
loop_
_entity_poly.entity_id
_entity_poly.type
_entity_poly.pdbx_seq_one_letter_code
_entity_poly.pdbx_strand_id
1 'polypeptide(L)'
;MTLISRLLGFVRDMVIAVTFGATGITDAFFVAFRIPNLLRRMFAEGAFAQAFVPVFTEYKEQRGKAEVKDLIDHVSGTLALILSIITIIGVLAAPLLIYLFAPGFASEPERQALATQMLRLTFPYVLFISLTALAGGILNTHGRFAV
;
A
#
# COMPACT_ATOMS: atom_id res chain seq x y z
N MET A 1 -13.81 2.68 12.92
CA MET A 1 -12.76 3.50 12.27
C MET A 1 -13.31 4.89 11.94
N THR A 2 -13.38 5.87 12.86
CA THR A 2 -14.18 7.07 12.53
C THR A 2 -13.72 8.44 13.04
N LEU A 3 -13.19 8.61 14.26
CA LEU A 3 -12.72 9.94 14.71
C LEU A 3 -11.28 9.95 15.16
N ILE A 4 -10.87 8.98 15.97
CA ILE A 4 -9.50 8.88 16.51
C ILE A 4 -8.48 8.77 15.37
N SER A 5 -8.68 7.88 14.40
CA SER A 5 -7.74 7.73 13.27
C SER A 5 -7.63 8.99 12.40
N ARG A 6 -8.73 9.75 12.28
CA ARG A 6 -8.73 11.04 11.54
C ARG A 6 -8.00 12.12 12.33
N LEU A 7 -8.23 12.19 13.65
CA LEU A 7 -7.54 13.12 14.53
C LEU A 7 -6.04 12.83 14.59
N LEU A 8 -5.65 11.56 14.70
CA LEU A 8 -4.24 11.14 14.66
C LEU A 8 -3.60 11.46 13.30
N GLY A 9 -4.34 11.25 12.20
CA GLY A 9 -3.90 11.66 10.86
C GLY A 9 -3.68 13.18 10.77
N PHE A 10 -4.59 13.98 11.32
CA PHE A 10 -4.45 15.42 11.37
C PHE A 10 -3.27 15.88 12.24
N VAL A 11 -3.06 15.25 13.41
CA VAL A 11 -1.91 15.52 14.27
C VAL A 11 -0.61 15.17 13.56
N ARG A 12 -0.55 14.04 12.84
CA ARG A 12 0.61 13.69 12.01
C ARG A 12 0.89 14.78 10.98
N ASP A 13 -0.12 15.25 10.26
CA ASP A 13 0.05 16.26 9.22
C ASP A 13 0.49 17.61 9.82
N MET A 14 -0.04 17.98 10.99
CA MET A 14 0.39 19.15 11.75
C MET A 14 1.85 19.04 12.20
N VAL A 15 2.26 17.89 12.73
CA VAL A 15 3.65 17.66 13.14
C VAL A 15 4.58 17.81 11.93
N ILE A 16 4.26 17.19 10.80
CA ILE A 16 5.05 17.32 9.57
C ILE A 16 5.14 18.79 9.13
N ALA A 17 4.02 19.52 9.15
CA ALA A 17 3.99 20.92 8.75
C ALA A 17 4.82 21.82 9.69
N VAL A 18 4.76 21.60 11.00
CA VAL A 18 5.51 22.38 11.99
C VAL A 18 7.01 22.06 11.97
N THR A 19 7.38 20.79 11.80
CA THR A 19 8.80 20.38 11.86
C THR A 19 9.55 20.58 10.55
N PHE A 20 8.89 20.35 9.40
CA PHE A 20 9.55 20.39 8.09
C PHE A 20 9.09 21.54 7.19
N GLY A 21 7.92 22.13 7.46
CA GLY A 21 7.38 23.23 6.66
C GLY A 21 7.13 22.88 5.18
N ALA A 22 6.87 23.91 4.38
CA ALA A 22 6.82 23.82 2.92
C ALA A 22 8.24 23.90 2.34
N THR A 23 9.01 22.82 2.50
CA THR A 23 10.39 22.70 2.02
C THR A 23 10.51 21.66 0.91
N GLY A 24 11.60 21.72 0.15
CA GLY A 24 11.90 20.72 -0.89
C GLY A 24 11.98 19.28 -0.36
N ILE A 25 12.29 19.10 0.94
CA ILE A 25 12.29 17.80 1.63
C ILE A 25 10.87 17.25 1.77
N THR A 26 9.93 18.08 2.25
CA THR A 26 8.52 17.70 2.42
C THR A 26 7.88 17.31 1.08
N ASP A 27 8.18 18.08 0.03
CA ASP A 27 7.70 17.78 -1.32
C ASP A 27 8.28 16.46 -1.86
N ALA A 28 9.58 16.21 -1.65
CA ALA A 28 10.22 14.95 -2.03
C ALA A 28 9.54 13.75 -1.35
N PHE A 29 9.22 13.88 -0.06
CA PHE A 29 8.50 12.86 0.69
C PHE A 29 7.08 12.63 0.14
N PHE A 30 6.31 13.69 -0.10
CA PHE A 30 4.94 13.54 -0.61
C PHE A 30 4.89 12.92 -2.00
N VAL A 31 5.80 13.28 -2.90
CA VAL A 31 5.94 12.63 -4.21
C VAL A 31 6.28 11.15 -4.04
N ALA A 32 7.32 10.86 -3.25
CA ALA A 32 7.77 9.49 -3.01
C ALA A 32 6.66 8.62 -2.40
N PHE A 33 5.89 9.15 -1.44
CA PHE A 33 4.81 8.41 -0.78
C PHE A 33 3.57 8.25 -1.67
N ARG A 34 3.31 9.17 -2.60
CA ARG A 34 2.13 9.11 -3.48
C ARG A 34 2.15 7.89 -4.40
N ILE A 35 3.32 7.47 -4.87
CA ILE A 35 3.49 6.33 -5.79
C ILE A 35 3.01 5.00 -5.16
N PRO A 36 3.56 4.53 -4.02
CA PRO A 36 3.08 3.32 -3.37
C PRO A 36 1.65 3.46 -2.87
N ASN A 37 1.21 4.66 -2.47
CA ASN A 37 -0.17 4.88 -2.05
C ASN A 37 -1.17 4.73 -3.20
N LEU A 38 -0.80 5.07 -4.44
CA LEU A 38 -1.64 4.79 -5.62
C LEU A 38 -1.81 3.27 -5.82
N LEU A 39 -0.72 2.51 -5.75
CA LEU A 39 -0.76 1.05 -5.86
C LEU A 39 -1.62 0.43 -4.76
N ARG A 40 -1.48 0.91 -3.52
CA ARG A 40 -2.35 0.50 -2.41
C ARG A 40 -3.82 0.69 -2.75
N ARG A 41 -4.22 1.84 -3.30
CA ARG A 41 -5.63 2.10 -3.66
C ARG A 41 -6.13 1.13 -4.74
N MET A 42 -5.28 0.76 -5.69
CA MET A 42 -5.62 -0.18 -6.76
C MET A 42 -5.75 -1.63 -6.26
N PHE A 43 -4.77 -2.11 -5.50
CA PHE A 43 -4.68 -3.52 -5.10
C PHE A 43 -5.38 -3.82 -3.77
N ALA A 44 -5.36 -2.91 -2.81
CA ALA A 44 -5.81 -3.18 -1.44
C ALA A 44 -7.24 -2.71 -1.16
N GLU A 45 -7.69 -1.60 -1.76
CA GLU A 45 -8.97 -0.97 -1.39
C GLU A 45 -10.15 -1.28 -2.31
N GLY A 46 -9.94 -1.71 -3.56
CA GLY A 46 -11.02 -1.78 -4.56
C GLY A 46 -11.15 -3.10 -5.29
N ALA A 47 -10.23 -3.39 -6.21
CA ALA A 47 -10.40 -4.49 -7.17
C ALA A 47 -10.28 -5.87 -6.51
N PHE A 48 -9.31 -6.03 -5.60
CA PHE A 48 -9.06 -7.32 -4.98
C PHE A 48 -10.21 -7.77 -4.08
N ALA A 49 -10.69 -6.91 -3.18
CA ALA A 49 -11.79 -7.25 -2.28
C ALA A 49 -13.09 -7.56 -3.04
N GLN A 50 -13.38 -6.81 -4.11
CA GLN A 50 -14.55 -7.06 -4.95
C GLN A 50 -14.52 -8.41 -5.66
N ALA A 51 -13.34 -8.86 -6.11
CA ALA A 51 -13.19 -10.17 -6.75
C ALA A 51 -13.07 -11.33 -5.74
N PHE A 52 -12.36 -11.12 -4.64
CA PHE A 52 -12.03 -12.16 -3.66
C PHE A 52 -13.19 -12.49 -2.72
N VAL A 53 -13.91 -11.48 -2.21
CA VAL A 53 -14.96 -11.69 -1.19
C VAL A 53 -16.10 -12.60 -1.67
N PRO A 54 -16.63 -12.48 -2.90
CA PRO A 54 -17.67 -13.39 -3.40
C PRO A 54 -17.18 -14.84 -3.49
N VAL A 55 -15.98 -15.05 -4.06
CA VAL A 55 -15.37 -16.39 -4.19
C VAL A 55 -15.11 -17.00 -2.82
N PHE A 56 -14.59 -16.21 -1.89
CA PHE A 56 -14.36 -16.67 -0.52
C PHE A 56 -15.65 -17.06 0.19
N THR A 57 -16.72 -16.28 -0.01
CA THR A 57 -18.05 -16.56 0.58
C THR A 57 -18.63 -17.85 0.02
N GLU A 58 -18.55 -18.06 -1.29
CA GLU A 58 -18.98 -19.31 -1.94
C GLU A 58 -18.24 -20.53 -1.38
N TYR A 59 -16.90 -20.45 -1.28
CA TYR A 59 -16.09 -21.54 -0.71
C TYR A 59 -16.45 -21.80 0.75
N LYS A 60 -16.70 -20.75 1.53
CA LYS A 60 -17.09 -20.88 2.93
C LYS A 60 -18.46 -21.53 3.12
N GLU A 61 -19.41 -21.26 2.22
CA GLU A 61 -20.78 -21.78 2.32
C GLU A 61 -20.93 -23.18 1.72
N GLN A 62 -20.23 -23.46 0.62
CA GLN A 62 -20.43 -24.67 -0.16
C GLN A 62 -19.34 -25.73 0.06
N ARG A 63 -18.17 -25.36 0.61
CA ARG A 63 -17.01 -26.24 0.73
C ARG A 63 -16.58 -26.47 2.17
N GLY A 64 -15.76 -27.49 2.37
CA GLY A 64 -15.19 -27.82 3.68
C GLY A 64 -14.11 -26.84 4.13
N LYS A 65 -13.83 -26.82 5.44
CA LYS A 65 -12.77 -25.98 6.04
C LYS A 65 -11.38 -26.18 5.40
N ALA A 66 -11.08 -27.40 4.93
CA ALA A 66 -9.82 -27.70 4.26
C ALA A 66 -9.70 -26.96 2.92
N GLU A 67 -10.76 -26.95 2.10
CA GLU A 67 -10.79 -26.24 0.81
C GLU A 67 -10.72 -24.72 1.01
N VAL A 68 -11.37 -24.18 2.05
CA VAL A 68 -11.27 -22.76 2.41
C VAL A 68 -9.84 -22.39 2.80
N LYS A 69 -9.18 -23.22 3.61
CA LYS A 69 -7.78 -23.00 3.99
C LYS A 69 -6.87 -23.04 2.76
N ASP A 70 -7.06 -24.03 1.90
CA ASP A 70 -6.29 -24.18 0.67
C ASP A 70 -6.42 -22.96 -0.25
N LEU A 71 -7.64 -22.43 -0.40
CA LEU A 71 -7.89 -21.18 -1.13
C LEU A 71 -7.12 -20.00 -0.51
N ILE A 72 -7.17 -19.83 0.81
CA ILE A 72 -6.44 -18.76 1.50
C ILE A 72 -4.92 -18.89 1.28
N ASP A 73 -4.37 -20.10 1.45
CA ASP A 73 -2.95 -20.36 1.30
C ASP A 73 -2.48 -20.02 -0.13
N HIS A 74 -3.20 -20.49 -1.16
CA HIS A 74 -2.88 -20.21 -2.55
C HIS A 74 -3.00 -18.73 -2.92
N VAL A 75 -4.09 -18.07 -2.51
CA VAL A 75 -4.33 -16.65 -2.81
C VAL A 75 -3.31 -15.78 -2.09
N SER A 76 -3.08 -16.00 -0.79
CA SER A 76 -2.11 -15.23 -0.01
C SER A 76 -0.69 -15.43 -0.49
N GLY A 77 -0.28 -16.67 -0.79
CA GLY A 77 1.04 -16.99 -1.32
C GLY A 77 1.29 -16.38 -2.70
N THR A 78 0.32 -16.50 -3.61
CA THR A 78 0.40 -15.90 -4.95
C THR A 78 0.45 -14.38 -4.88
N LEU A 79 -0.41 -13.76 -4.06
CA LEU A 79 -0.42 -12.31 -3.87
C LEU A 79 0.90 -11.83 -3.26
N ALA A 80 1.42 -12.50 -2.23
CA ALA A 80 2.69 -12.17 -1.60
C ALA A 80 3.85 -12.27 -2.59
N LEU A 81 3.89 -13.31 -3.43
CA LEU A 81 4.92 -13.49 -4.45
C LEU A 81 4.89 -12.36 -5.49
N ILE A 82 3.71 -12.08 -6.07
CA ILE A 82 3.53 -11.01 -7.06
C ILE A 82 3.94 -9.67 -6.48
N LEU A 83 3.45 -9.34 -5.27
CA LEU A 83 3.76 -8.08 -4.61
C LEU A 83 5.24 -7.97 -4.21
N SER A 84 5.90 -9.08 -3.87
CA SER A 84 7.34 -9.09 -3.60
C SER A 84 8.14 -8.75 -4.86
N ILE A 85 7.76 -9.34 -6.01
CA ILE A 85 8.37 -9.02 -7.31
C ILE A 85 8.14 -7.54 -7.66
N ILE A 86 6.90 -7.06 -7.55
CA ILE A 86 6.56 -5.65 -7.79
C ILE A 86 7.35 -4.72 -6.87
N THR A 87 7.50 -5.10 -5.60
CA THR A 87 8.25 -4.32 -4.60
C THR A 87 9.72 -4.23 -4.99
N ILE A 88 10.36 -5.34 -5.32
CA ILE A 88 11.77 -5.37 -5.75
C ILE A 88 11.95 -4.51 -6.99
N ILE A 89 11.10 -4.69 -8.01
CA ILE A 89 11.14 -3.89 -9.23
C ILE A 89 10.96 -2.42 -8.92
N GLY A 90 9.99 -2.04 -8.08
CA GLY A 90 9.73 -0.65 -7.70
C GLY A 90 10.90 0.01 -6.96
N VAL A 91 11.57 -0.72 -6.06
CA VAL A 91 12.76 -0.24 -5.35
C VAL A 91 13.94 -0.03 -6.30
N LEU A 92 14.16 -0.97 -7.22
CA LEU A 92 15.23 -0.86 -8.22
C LEU A 92 14.94 0.24 -9.24
N ALA A 93 13.70 0.34 -9.71
CA ALA A 93 13.22 1.34 -10.66
C ALA A 93 12.89 2.70 -10.00
N ALA A 94 13.09 2.86 -8.70
CA ALA A 94 12.79 4.10 -7.97
C ALA A 94 13.29 5.40 -8.65
N PRO A 95 14.54 5.51 -9.14
CA PRO A 95 14.98 6.75 -9.81
C PRO A 95 14.18 7.07 -11.07
N LEU A 96 13.81 6.04 -11.84
CA LEU A 96 12.98 6.18 -13.04
C LEU A 96 11.55 6.57 -12.68
N LEU A 97 10.99 5.96 -11.64
CA LEU A 97 9.64 6.28 -11.15
C LEU A 97 9.57 7.73 -10.65
N ILE A 98 10.57 8.20 -9.90
CA ILE A 98 10.62 9.61 -9.48
C ILE A 98 10.74 10.54 -10.69
N TYR A 99 11.59 10.22 -11.66
CA TYR A 99 11.72 11.02 -12.88
C TYR A 99 10.39 11.13 -13.65
N LEU A 100 9.61 10.05 -13.72
CA LEU A 100 8.32 10.03 -14.41
C LEU A 100 7.22 10.79 -13.65
N PHE A 101 7.15 10.61 -12.32
CA PHE A 101 6.08 11.19 -11.50
C PHE A 101 6.36 12.62 -11.03
N ALA A 102 7.63 13.03 -11.01
CA ALA A 102 8.07 14.38 -10.68
C ALA A 102 9.21 14.84 -11.62
N PRO A 103 8.91 15.05 -12.92
CA PRO A 103 9.92 15.49 -13.88
C PRO A 103 10.56 16.83 -13.52
N GLY A 104 9.86 17.68 -12.75
CA GLY A 104 10.41 18.92 -12.21
C GLY A 104 11.60 18.73 -11.27
N PHE A 105 11.82 17.53 -10.71
CA PHE A 105 13.01 17.25 -9.89
C PHE A 105 14.24 16.94 -10.75
N ALA A 106 14.09 16.70 -12.06
CA ALA A 106 15.21 16.40 -12.94
C ALA A 106 16.23 17.55 -13.03
N SER A 107 15.79 18.79 -12.84
CA SER A 107 16.66 19.98 -12.75
C SER A 107 17.31 20.18 -11.38
N GLU A 108 16.94 19.37 -10.37
CA GLU A 108 17.40 19.47 -8.98
C GLU A 108 17.98 18.12 -8.50
N PRO A 109 19.26 17.80 -8.80
CA PRO A 109 19.83 16.46 -8.57
C PRO A 109 19.73 15.97 -7.12
N GLU A 110 19.95 16.85 -6.14
CA GLU A 110 19.85 16.52 -4.72
C GLU A 110 18.42 16.12 -4.32
N ARG A 111 17.43 16.85 -4.83
CA ARG A 111 16.01 16.61 -4.55
C ARG A 111 15.53 15.32 -5.21
N GLN A 112 15.98 15.05 -6.44
CA GLN A 112 15.71 13.79 -7.12
C GLN A 112 16.33 12.60 -6.38
N ALA A 113 17.57 12.73 -5.91
CA ALA A 113 18.24 11.69 -5.13
C ALA A 113 17.51 11.42 -3.81
N LEU A 114 17.10 12.48 -3.10
CA LEU A 114 16.35 12.37 -1.85
C LEU A 114 14.99 11.67 -2.06
N ALA A 115 14.21 12.12 -3.04
CA ALA A 115 12.92 11.50 -3.37
C ALA A 115 13.09 10.02 -3.78
N THR A 116 14.17 9.70 -4.51
CA THR A 116 14.50 8.31 -4.88
C THR A 116 14.76 7.45 -3.64
N GLN A 117 15.56 7.93 -2.69
CA GLN A 117 15.83 7.21 -1.44
C GLN A 117 14.56 7.02 -0.61
N MET A 118 13.74 8.06 -0.48
CA MET A 118 12.45 8.00 0.20
C MET A 118 11.49 7.02 -0.48
N LEU A 119 11.47 6.97 -1.81
CA LEU A 119 10.66 6.01 -2.55
C LEU A 119 11.14 4.58 -2.28
N ARG A 120 12.45 4.30 -2.33
CA ARG A 120 12.99 2.98 -1.99
C ARG A 120 12.60 2.53 -0.59
N LEU A 121 12.59 3.44 0.36
CA LEU A 121 12.21 3.15 1.75
C LEU A 121 10.70 2.91 1.89
N THR A 122 9.88 3.69 1.21
CA THR A 122 8.42 3.62 1.35
C THR A 122 7.78 2.58 0.43
N PHE A 123 8.40 2.17 -0.68
CA PHE A 123 7.81 1.23 -1.64
C PHE A 123 7.41 -0.13 -1.03
N PRO A 124 8.22 -0.76 -0.14
CA PRO A 124 7.85 -2.01 0.52
C PRO A 124 6.53 -1.97 1.29
N TYR A 125 6.03 -0.80 1.65
CA TYR A 125 4.70 -0.60 2.23
C TYR A 125 3.59 -1.28 1.41
N VAL A 126 3.70 -1.30 0.07
CA VAL A 126 2.69 -1.88 -0.84
C VAL A 126 2.45 -3.37 -0.57
N LEU A 127 3.52 -4.13 -0.29
CA LEU A 127 3.43 -5.54 0.07
C LEU A 127 2.61 -5.73 1.35
N PHE A 128 3.02 -5.06 2.43
CA PHE A 128 2.42 -5.24 3.75
C PHE A 128 0.97 -4.78 3.81
N ILE A 129 0.67 -3.63 3.20
CA ILE A 129 -0.68 -3.08 3.27
C ILE A 129 -1.70 -3.89 2.46
N SER A 130 -1.25 -4.50 1.36
CA SER A 130 -2.11 -5.35 0.53
C SER A 130 -2.39 -6.68 1.21
N LEU A 131 -1.40 -7.29 1.88
CA LEU A 131 -1.60 -8.49 2.70
C LEU A 131 -2.51 -8.20 3.91
N THR A 132 -2.37 -7.03 4.53
CA THR A 132 -3.27 -6.58 5.60
C THR A 132 -4.70 -6.41 5.08
N ALA A 133 -4.88 -5.86 3.88
CA ALA A 133 -6.20 -5.73 3.27
C ALA A 133 -6.83 -7.09 2.91
N LEU A 134 -6.04 -8.06 2.42
CA LEU A 134 -6.49 -9.44 2.24
C LEU A 134 -6.99 -10.03 3.58
N ALA A 135 -6.18 -9.93 4.64
CA ALA A 135 -6.55 -10.41 5.96
C ALA A 135 -7.83 -9.71 6.48
N GLY A 136 -7.93 -8.39 6.30
CA GLY A 136 -9.13 -7.61 6.62
C GLY A 136 -10.36 -8.08 5.83
N GLY A 137 -10.21 -8.38 4.54
CA GLY A 137 -11.26 -8.94 3.70
C GLY A 137 -11.78 -10.28 4.23
N ILE A 138 -10.87 -11.18 4.62
CA ILE A 138 -11.22 -12.48 5.23
C ILE A 138 -11.92 -12.28 6.59
N LEU A 139 -11.47 -11.34 7.42
CA LEU A 139 -12.10 -11.06 8.72
C LEU A 139 -13.50 -10.48 8.55
N ASN A 140 -13.71 -9.60 7.57
CA ASN A 140 -15.02 -9.02 7.25
C ASN A 140 -16.04 -10.10 6.86
N THR A 141 -15.64 -11.14 6.11
CA THR A 141 -16.56 -12.26 5.77
C THR A 141 -16.92 -13.13 6.98
N HIS A 142 -16.18 -13.01 8.10
CA HIS A 142 -16.48 -13.64 9.38
C HIS A 142 -17.23 -12.71 10.34
N GLY A 143 -17.72 -11.56 9.86
CA GLY A 143 -18.43 -10.58 10.70
C GLY A 143 -17.51 -9.81 11.65
N ARG A 144 -16.19 -9.88 11.46
CA ARG A 144 -15.20 -9.15 12.26
C ARG A 144 -14.74 -7.91 11.50
N PHE A 145 -15.46 -6.80 11.71
CA PHE A 145 -15.26 -5.54 10.99
C PHE A 145 -14.32 -4.54 11.68
N ALA A 146 -13.90 -4.84 12.92
CA ALA A 146 -13.00 -3.99 13.69
C ALA A 146 -11.56 -4.50 13.56
N VAL A 147 -10.74 -3.72 12.84
CA VAL A 147 -9.27 -3.77 12.84
C VAL A 147 -8.78 -2.33 12.92
#